data_AF-A0A976IZY6-F1
#
_entry.id   AF-A0A976IZY6-F1
#
_cell.length_a   1.000
_cell.length_b   1.000
_cell.length_c   1.000
_cell.angle_alpha   90.00
_cell.angle_beta   90.00
_cell.angle_gamma   90.00
#
_symmetry.space_group_name_H-M   'P 1'
#
loop_
_entity.id
_entity.type
_entity.pdbx_description
1 polymer ?
#
loop_
_entity_poly.entity_id
_entity_poly.type
_entity_poly.pdbx_seq_one_letter_code
_entity_poly.pdbx_strand_id
1 'polypeptide(L)'
;MTYCLAIKTSTGIVCAANARTNAGVDNVNRYSKMHVFVEPGQRAFVLVTAGNLATTQAVVSTLQRDFDNRRAERSLRTMDFMFDAADYLGELSCAVQSRHREFNQKATIDPGASFILGGQITGQRYDTLRRARGDGLRGRFRVCRPLPGRRQCIAPFIQGQRRWTGCPDRFRRESRHRRGELPQR
;
A
#
# COMPACT_ATOMS: atom_id res chain seq x y z
N MET A 1 -6.80 -11.81 9.39
CA MET A 1 -5.81 -12.07 8.31
C MET A 1 -5.76 -10.88 7.39
N THR A 2 -4.63 -10.19 7.32
CA THR A 2 -4.44 -8.98 6.51
C THR A 2 -3.29 -9.23 5.53
N TYR A 3 -3.55 -9.05 4.24
CA TYR A 3 -2.57 -9.26 3.18
C TYR A 3 -2.56 -8.07 2.25
N CYS A 4 -1.37 -7.49 2.10
CA CYS A 4 -1.12 -6.25 1.38
C CYS A 4 0.20 -6.40 0.63
N LEU A 5 0.24 -5.95 -0.63
CA LEU A 5 1.44 -5.94 -1.46
C LEU A 5 1.53 -4.64 -2.26
N ALA A 6 2.77 -4.26 -2.59
CA ALA A 6 3.07 -3.28 -3.61
C ALA A 6 4.20 -3.79 -4.49
N ILE A 7 4.07 -3.61 -5.80
CA ILE A 7 5.03 -4.01 -6.81
C ILE A 7 5.48 -2.75 -7.54
N LYS A 8 6.78 -2.46 -7.48
CA LYS A 8 7.43 -1.44 -8.30
C LYS A 8 7.90 -2.09 -9.60
N THR A 9 7.44 -1.58 -10.73
CA THR A 9 7.83 -2.03 -12.08
C THR A 9 8.69 -0.99 -12.76
N SER A 10 9.06 -1.18 -14.03
CA SER A 10 9.72 -0.15 -14.84
C SER A 10 8.75 0.91 -15.39
N THR A 11 7.44 0.67 -15.32
CA THR A 11 6.42 1.57 -15.87
C THR A 11 5.53 2.22 -14.81
N GLY A 12 5.54 1.72 -13.57
CA GLY A 12 4.72 2.26 -12.48
C GLY A 12 4.67 1.37 -11.25
N ILE A 13 3.63 1.57 -10.44
CA ILE A 13 3.41 0.84 -9.18
C ILE A 13 2.05 0.16 -9.21
N VAL A 14 1.99 -1.09 -8.75
CA VAL A 14 0.76 -1.84 -8.51
C VAL A 14 0.62 -2.12 -7.02
N CYS A 15 -0.48 -1.69 -6.41
CA CYS A 15 -0.81 -1.97 -5.01
C CYS A 15 -2.05 -2.86 -4.94
N ALA A 16 -2.08 -3.81 -4.01
CA ALA A 16 -3.26 -4.63 -3.74
C ALA A 16 -3.39 -4.91 -2.23
N ALA A 17 -4.63 -4.92 -1.74
CA ALA A 17 -4.94 -5.11 -0.33
C ALA A 17 -6.23 -5.90 -0.17
N ASN A 18 -6.29 -6.76 0.85
CA ASN A 18 -7.53 -7.44 1.21
C ASN A 18 -8.46 -6.54 2.05
N ALA A 19 -9.76 -6.81 2.05
CA ALA A 19 -10.74 -6.02 2.83
C ALA A 19 -11.11 -6.62 4.19
N ARG A 20 -10.90 -7.93 4.41
CA ARG A 20 -11.29 -8.61 5.67
C ARG A 20 -10.41 -8.15 6.83
N THR A 21 -11.02 -7.69 7.93
CA THR A 21 -10.30 -7.24 9.13
C THR A 21 -10.93 -7.87 10.36
N ASN A 22 -10.10 -8.30 11.31
CA ASN A 22 -10.54 -8.71 12.63
C ASN A 22 -10.45 -7.48 13.55
N ALA A 23 -11.59 -7.03 14.08
CA ALA A 23 -11.72 -5.88 14.97
C ALA A 23 -11.98 -6.28 16.44
N GLY A 24 -11.99 -7.58 16.75
CA GLY A 24 -12.26 -8.12 18.09
C GLY A 24 -12.60 -9.61 18.04
N VAL A 25 -12.64 -10.26 19.21
CA VAL A 25 -13.13 -11.64 19.36
C VAL A 25 -14.60 -11.63 18.92
N ASP A 26 -14.87 -12.14 17.71
CA ASP A 26 -16.19 -12.18 17.04
C ASP A 26 -16.63 -10.95 16.22
N ASN A 27 -15.74 -10.00 15.95
CA ASN A 27 -16.04 -8.88 15.03
C ASN A 27 -15.15 -8.94 13.77
N VAL A 28 -15.65 -9.64 12.74
CA VAL A 28 -15.01 -9.67 11.41
C VAL A 28 -15.78 -8.79 10.45
N ASN A 29 -15.23 -7.62 10.14
CA ASN A 29 -15.86 -6.65 9.25
C ASN A 29 -14.95 -6.31 8.05
N ARG A 30 -15.49 -5.60 7.06
CA ARG A 30 -14.76 -5.12 5.89
C ARG A 30 -14.32 -3.68 6.10
N TYR A 31 -13.02 -3.44 6.08
CA TYR A 31 -12.44 -2.09 6.08
C TYR A 31 -11.49 -1.93 4.91
N SER A 32 -11.53 -0.76 4.26
CA SER A 32 -10.51 -0.43 3.26
C SER A 32 -9.16 -0.34 3.94
N LYS A 33 -8.16 -0.98 3.34
CA LYS A 33 -6.76 -0.92 3.76
C LYS A 33 -5.89 -0.17 2.77
N MET A 34 -6.50 0.33 1.69
CA MET A 34 -5.83 1.10 0.65
C MET A 34 -6.42 2.50 0.66
N HIS A 35 -5.56 3.49 0.78
CA HIS A 35 -5.90 4.90 0.87
C HIS A 35 -5.07 5.65 -0.16
N VAL A 36 -5.71 6.55 -0.91
CA VAL A 36 -5.09 7.25 -2.03
C VAL A 36 -5.10 8.75 -1.73
N PHE A 37 -3.94 9.39 -1.89
CA PHE A 37 -3.76 10.84 -1.74
C PHE A 37 -3.28 11.40 -3.06
N VAL A 38 -4.08 12.25 -3.72
CA VAL A 38 -3.78 12.77 -5.04
C VAL A 38 -3.84 14.28 -5.04
N GLU A 39 -2.77 14.91 -5.52
CA GLU A 39 -2.78 16.30 -5.98
C GLU A 39 -2.55 16.27 -7.50
N PRO A 40 -3.60 16.50 -8.31
CA PRO A 40 -3.51 16.33 -9.76
C PRO A 40 -2.35 17.10 -10.39
N GLY A 41 -1.56 16.41 -11.22
CA GLY A 41 -0.39 17.00 -11.91
C GLY A 41 0.84 17.23 -11.03
N GLN A 42 0.75 16.99 -9.71
CA GLN A 42 1.83 17.25 -8.77
C GLN A 42 2.33 15.97 -8.08
N ARG A 43 1.41 15.13 -7.59
CA ARG A 43 1.78 13.94 -6.81
C ARG A 43 0.61 12.99 -6.62
N ALA A 44 0.95 11.70 -6.51
CA ALA A 44 0.00 10.66 -6.16
C ALA A 44 0.66 9.68 -5.20
N PHE A 45 0.02 9.41 -4.08
CA PHE A 45 0.44 8.41 -3.10
C PHE A 45 -0.67 7.38 -2.89
N VAL A 46 -0.25 6.14 -2.64
CA VAL A 46 -1.08 5.02 -2.25
C VAL A 46 -0.49 4.44 -0.97
N LEU A 47 -1.25 4.53 0.12
CA LEU A 47 -0.92 3.95 1.40
C LEU A 47 -1.69 2.64 1.57
N VAL A 48 -0.98 1.56 1.87
CA VAL A 48 -1.56 0.27 2.23
C VAL A 48 -1.23 -0.08 3.67
N THR A 49 -2.25 -0.45 4.45
CA THR A 49 -2.16 -0.64 5.91
C THR A 49 -2.32 -2.10 6.31
N ALA A 50 -1.66 -2.50 7.39
CA ALA A 50 -1.82 -3.81 8.02
C ALA A 50 -1.58 -3.74 9.54
N GLY A 51 -2.20 -4.64 10.30
CA GLY A 51 -2.03 -4.75 11.75
C GLY A 51 -3.24 -4.27 12.53
N ASN A 52 -2.99 -3.65 13.70
CA ASN A 52 -4.04 -3.20 14.61
C ASN A 52 -4.94 -2.14 13.96
N LEU A 53 -6.24 -2.40 13.90
CA LEU A 53 -7.20 -1.53 13.22
C LEU A 53 -7.22 -0.12 13.82
N ALA A 54 -7.29 0.02 15.15
CA ALA A 54 -7.31 1.32 15.81
C ALA A 54 -6.06 2.14 15.51
N THR A 55 -4.87 1.51 15.56
CA THR A 55 -3.60 2.17 15.20
C THR A 55 -3.61 2.61 13.73
N THR A 56 -4.00 1.74 12.80
CA THR A 56 -4.01 2.10 11.36
C THR A 56 -5.00 3.21 11.05
N GLN A 57 -6.18 3.20 11.67
CA GLN A 57 -7.21 4.23 11.49
C GLN A 57 -6.75 5.58 12.03
N ALA A 58 -6.11 5.60 13.20
CA ALA A 58 -5.57 6.84 13.77
C ALA A 58 -4.49 7.45 12.86
N VAL A 59 -3.56 6.65 12.33
CA VAL A 59 -2.53 7.14 11.41
C VAL A 59 -3.14 7.68 10.11
N VAL A 60 -4.06 6.92 9.49
CA VAL A 60 -4.72 7.34 8.24
C VAL A 60 -5.55 8.61 8.45
N SER A 61 -6.25 8.73 9.57
CA SER A 61 -7.08 9.90 9.88
C SER A 61 -6.23 11.15 10.04
N THR A 62 -5.09 11.06 10.73
CA THR A 62 -4.16 12.19 10.84
C THR A 62 -3.57 12.58 9.49
N LEU A 63 -3.12 11.60 8.69
CA LEU A 63 -2.63 11.86 7.34
C LEU A 63 -3.67 12.53 6.45
N GLN A 64 -4.92 12.07 6.50
CA GLN A 64 -6.01 12.66 5.73
C GLN A 64 -6.30 14.09 6.17
N ARG A 65 -6.37 14.33 7.49
CA ARG A 65 -6.55 15.68 8.05
C ARG A 65 -5.44 16.63 7.60
N ASP A 66 -4.19 16.19 7.66
CA ASP A 66 -3.03 17.00 7.27
C ASP A 66 -2.97 17.19 5.74
N PHE A 67 -3.46 16.21 4.97
CA PHE A 67 -3.60 16.34 3.52
C PHE A 67 -4.70 17.32 3.11
N ASP A 68 -5.84 17.32 3.80
CA ASP A 68 -6.96 18.22 3.48
C ASP A 68 -6.69 19.65 3.96
N ASN A 69 -5.92 19.81 5.03
CA ASN A 69 -5.52 21.12 5.55
C ASN A 69 -4.38 21.74 4.72
N ARG A 70 -4.71 22.69 3.84
CA ARG A 70 -3.72 23.42 3.04
C ARG A 70 -2.72 24.28 3.83
N ARG A 71 -3.01 24.56 5.11
CA ARG A 71 -2.13 25.33 6.00
C ARG A 71 -1.31 24.44 6.93
N ALA A 72 -1.40 23.11 6.80
CA ALA A 72 -0.57 22.21 7.58
C ALA A 72 0.91 22.43 7.25
N GLU A 73 1.72 22.69 8.27
CA GLU A 73 3.18 22.85 8.11
C GLU A 73 3.82 21.59 7.51
N ARG A 74 3.30 20.42 7.88
CA ARG A 74 3.80 19.12 7.42
C ARG A 74 2.66 18.26 6.91
N SER A 75 2.72 17.91 5.62
CA SER A 75 1.69 17.13 4.93
C SER A 75 2.30 16.37 3.76
N LEU A 76 1.66 15.29 3.29
CA LEU A 76 2.06 14.62 2.05
C LEU A 76 2.04 15.57 0.84
N ARG A 77 1.29 16.68 0.92
CA ARG A 77 1.28 17.74 -0.10
C ARG A 77 2.57 18.59 -0.12
N THR A 78 3.26 18.74 1.00
CA THR A 78 4.43 19.63 1.11
C THR A 78 5.76 18.91 0.96
N MET A 79 5.78 17.57 0.99
CA MET A 79 7.02 16.79 0.90
C MET A 79 7.72 16.94 -0.44
N ASP A 80 9.04 17.08 -0.42
CA ASP A 80 9.83 17.13 -1.65
C ASP A 80 10.16 15.73 -2.15
N PHE A 81 10.57 14.79 -1.28
CA PHE A 81 10.95 13.44 -1.69
C PHE A 81 10.02 12.35 -1.15
N MET A 82 9.96 11.21 -1.86
CA MET A 82 9.23 10.02 -1.39
C MET A 82 9.75 9.52 -0.03
N PHE A 83 11.03 9.71 0.25
CA PHE A 83 11.63 9.34 1.54
C PHE A 83 11.10 10.22 2.68
N ASP A 84 10.89 11.53 2.47
CA ASP A 84 10.36 12.45 3.47
C ASP A 84 8.90 12.11 3.81
N ALA A 85 8.12 11.76 2.78
CA ALA A 85 6.76 11.27 2.95
C ALA A 85 6.72 9.98 3.78
N ALA A 86 7.67 9.08 3.56
CA ALA A 86 7.82 7.87 4.35
C ALA A 86 8.28 8.18 5.79
N ASP A 87 9.23 9.09 5.99
CA ASP A 87 9.71 9.47 7.32
C ASP A 87 8.58 10.08 8.17
N TYR A 88 7.82 11.00 7.59
CA TYR A 88 6.63 11.59 8.21
C TYR A 88 5.57 10.54 8.59
N LEU A 89 5.23 9.62 7.68
CA LEU A 89 4.36 8.48 8.00
C LEU A 89 4.94 7.62 9.13
N GLY A 90 6.26 7.49 9.17
CA GLY A 90 6.99 6.75 10.18
C GLY A 90 6.89 7.35 11.57
N GLU A 91 7.09 8.66 11.67
CA GLU A 91 6.94 9.42 12.92
C GLU A 91 5.51 9.36 13.44
N LEU A 92 4.51 9.57 12.57
CA LEU A 92 3.10 9.42 12.94
C LEU A 92 2.79 8.02 13.46
N SER A 93 3.28 7.00 12.76
CA SER A 93 3.11 5.60 13.16
C SER A 93 3.74 5.31 14.52
N CYS A 94 4.94 5.84 14.79
CA CYS A 94 5.58 5.74 16.09
C CYS A 94 4.75 6.41 17.18
N ALA A 95 4.35 7.67 16.98
CA ALA A 95 3.61 8.45 17.96
C ALA A 95 2.29 7.77 18.36
N VAL A 96 1.52 7.30 17.38
CA VAL A 96 0.25 6.59 17.62
C VAL A 96 0.48 5.26 18.34
N GLN A 97 1.48 4.47 17.90
CA GLN A 97 1.77 3.19 18.54
C GLN A 97 2.25 3.36 19.99
N SER A 98 3.11 4.35 20.27
CA SER A 98 3.56 4.65 21.63
C SER A 98 2.39 5.04 22.53
N ARG A 99 1.53 5.96 22.06
CA ARG A 99 0.31 6.35 22.79
C ARG A 99 -0.57 5.14 23.09
N HIS A 100 -0.84 4.30 22.10
CA HIS A 100 -1.66 3.09 22.33
C HIS A 100 -0.99 2.07 23.24
N ARG A 101 0.34 1.97 23.28
CA ARG A 101 1.05 1.11 24.26
C ARG A 101 0.84 1.61 25.67
N GLU A 102 0.92 2.92 25.90
CA GLU A 102 0.71 3.53 27.23
C GLU A 102 -0.72 3.29 27.74
N PHE A 103 -1.73 3.52 26.90
CA PHE A 103 -3.12 3.26 27.27
C PHE A 103 -3.42 1.78 27.50
N ASN A 104 -2.74 0.88 26.79
CA ASN A 104 -2.96 -0.56 26.86
C ASN A 104 -1.95 -1.30 27.76
N GLN A 105 -1.21 -0.62 28.65
CA GLN A 105 -0.23 -1.27 29.54
C GLN A 105 -0.85 -2.41 30.39
N LYS A 106 -2.17 -2.39 30.61
CA LYS A 106 -2.93 -3.43 31.33
C LYS A 106 -3.57 -4.49 30.43
N ALA A 107 -3.59 -4.30 29.12
CA ALA A 107 -4.26 -5.19 28.15
C ALA A 107 -3.24 -5.92 27.26
N THR A 108 -3.44 -7.23 27.04
CA THR A 108 -2.59 -8.08 26.16
C THR A 108 -2.80 -7.80 24.66
N ILE A 109 -3.05 -6.55 24.27
CA ILE A 109 -3.38 -6.17 22.89
C ILE A 109 -2.16 -5.52 22.24
N ASP A 110 -1.60 -6.17 21.21
CA ASP A 110 -0.51 -5.61 20.39
C ASP A 110 -1.01 -4.43 19.53
N PRO A 111 -0.51 -3.19 19.75
CA PRO A 111 -0.87 -2.04 18.93
C PRO A 111 -0.09 -1.99 17.60
N GLY A 112 0.74 -2.99 17.30
CA GLY A 112 1.60 -3.05 16.14
C GLY A 112 0.89 -2.89 14.81
N ALA A 113 1.38 -1.96 13.99
CA ALA A 113 0.92 -1.73 12.62
C ALA A 113 2.09 -1.70 11.63
N SER A 114 1.80 -1.98 10.37
CA SER A 114 2.73 -1.97 9.24
C SER A 114 2.13 -1.22 8.07
N PHE A 115 2.99 -0.59 7.29
CA PHE A 115 2.57 0.31 6.22
C PHE A 115 3.44 0.10 4.98
N ILE A 116 2.81 0.17 3.82
CA ILE A 116 3.48 0.29 2.52
C ILE A 116 3.03 1.60 1.91
N LEU A 117 3.97 2.49 1.62
CA LEU A 117 3.75 3.74 0.92
C LEU A 117 4.29 3.59 -0.50
N GLY A 118 3.41 3.63 -1.49
CA GLY A 118 3.77 3.75 -2.90
C GLY A 118 3.40 5.14 -3.39
N GLY A 119 4.11 5.67 -4.38
CA GLY A 119 3.71 6.92 -4.98
C GLY A 119 4.70 7.50 -5.97
N GLN A 120 4.36 8.68 -6.45
CA GLN A 120 5.18 9.50 -7.32
C GLN A 120 4.97 10.98 -7.00
N ILE A 121 6.06 11.73 -7.00
CA ILE A 121 6.10 13.19 -6.95
C ILE A 121 6.61 13.69 -8.30
N THR A 122 6.06 14.79 -8.81
CA THR A 122 6.48 15.38 -10.10
C THR A 122 8.00 15.61 -10.12
N GLY A 123 8.64 15.21 -11.23
CA GLY A 123 10.09 15.26 -11.38
C GLY A 123 10.84 14.05 -10.79
N GLN A 124 10.17 13.15 -10.06
CA GLN A 124 10.78 11.96 -9.47
C GLN A 124 10.26 10.66 -10.09
N ARG A 125 11.09 9.62 -9.96
CA ARG A 125 10.68 8.26 -10.28
C ARG A 125 9.73 7.75 -9.20
N TYR A 126 8.70 7.01 -9.60
CA TYR A 126 7.82 6.34 -8.66
C TYR A 126 8.62 5.40 -7.74
N ASP A 127 8.22 5.31 -6.47
CA ASP A 127 8.88 4.44 -5.50
C ASP A 127 7.90 3.77 -4.53
N THR A 128 8.36 2.68 -3.92
CA THR A 128 7.63 1.92 -2.90
C THR A 128 8.49 1.69 -1.68
N LEU A 129 8.01 2.17 -0.54
CA LEU A 129 8.69 2.19 0.75
C LEU A 129 7.85 1.39 1.75
N ARG A 130 8.49 0.46 2.47
CA ARG A 130 7.83 -0.36 3.49
C ARG A 130 8.36 -0.05 4.89
N ARG A 131 7.45 0.02 5.86
CA ARG A 131 7.73 0.01 7.30
C ARG A 131 7.15 -1.24 7.93
N ALA A 132 8.00 -2.05 8.56
CA ALA A 132 7.58 -3.29 9.22
C ALA A 132 7.14 -3.03 10.67
N ARG A 133 6.27 -3.91 11.16
CA ARG A 133 5.98 -4.03 12.59
C ARG A 133 7.28 -4.40 13.32
N GLY A 134 7.61 -3.69 14.39
CA GLY A 134 8.79 -3.98 15.21
C GLY A 134 10.09 -3.34 14.74
N ASP A 135 10.12 -2.69 13.56
CA ASP A 135 11.15 -1.69 13.30
C ASP A 135 10.95 -0.60 14.37
N GLY A 136 11.86 -0.48 15.36
CA GLY A 136 11.68 0.35 16.55
C GLY A 136 11.46 1.84 16.26
N LEU A 137 11.57 2.71 17.27
CA LEU A 137 11.41 4.17 17.08
C LEU A 137 12.33 4.77 15.99
N ARG A 138 13.39 4.05 15.58
CA ARG A 138 14.34 4.40 14.50
C ARG A 138 14.17 3.55 13.23
N GLY A 139 13.06 2.84 13.09
CA GLY A 139 12.75 2.00 11.95
C GLY A 139 12.71 2.78 10.64
N ARG A 140 13.80 2.72 9.86
CA ARG A 140 13.85 3.36 8.55
C ARG A 140 12.97 2.60 7.58
N PHE A 141 12.22 3.33 6.77
CA PHE A 141 11.58 2.76 5.61
C PHE A 141 12.64 2.11 4.71
N ARG A 142 12.37 0.88 4.27
CA ARG A 142 13.22 0.19 3.30
C ARG A 142 12.61 0.30 1.93
N VAL A 143 13.42 0.68 0.95
CA VAL A 143 13.06 0.60 -0.47
C VAL A 143 12.86 -0.87 -0.81
N CYS A 144 11.71 -1.21 -1.39
CA CYS A 144 11.44 -2.56 -1.85
C CYS A 144 12.21 -2.81 -3.16
N ARG A 145 13.43 -3.35 -3.08
CA ARG A 145 14.24 -3.67 -4.28
C ARG A 145 13.73 -4.97 -4.92
N PRO A 146 13.49 -4.99 -6.25
CA PRO A 146 13.27 -6.25 -6.95
C PRO A 146 14.56 -7.10 -6.95
N LEU A 147 14.40 -8.43 -6.94
CA LEU A 147 15.50 -9.38 -7.10
C LEU A 147 16.12 -9.21 -8.52
N PRO A 148 17.46 -9.26 -8.66
CA PRO A 148 18.11 -9.05 -9.96
C PRO A 148 17.80 -10.19 -10.94
N GLY A 149 17.45 -9.88 -12.19
CA GLY A 149 17.57 -10.85 -13.29
C GLY A 149 16.43 -11.02 -14.31
N ARG A 150 15.38 -10.19 -14.38
CA ARG A 150 14.35 -10.34 -15.44
C ARG A 150 14.04 -9.04 -16.17
N ARG A 151 14.41 -8.99 -17.46
CA ARG A 151 13.93 -7.98 -18.42
C ARG A 151 12.42 -8.13 -18.56
N GLN A 152 11.67 -7.03 -18.49
CA GLN A 152 10.22 -7.07 -18.73
C GLN A 152 9.75 -5.93 -19.63
N CYS A 153 8.93 -6.38 -20.58
CA CYS A 153 8.28 -5.65 -21.65
C CYS A 153 7.24 -4.64 -21.13
N ILE A 154 6.98 -3.65 -21.98
CA ILE A 154 6.22 -2.43 -21.72
C ILE A 154 4.71 -2.71 -21.85
N ALA A 155 3.92 -2.24 -20.89
CA ALA A 155 2.50 -1.93 -21.08
C ALA A 155 2.13 -0.64 -20.33
N PRO A 156 1.32 0.27 -20.92
CA PRO A 156 0.98 1.57 -20.34
C PRO A 156 -0.17 1.49 -19.32
N PHE A 157 -0.11 2.33 -18.28
CA PHE A 157 -1.09 2.42 -17.20
C PHE A 157 -1.95 3.70 -17.34
N ILE A 158 -3.25 3.46 -17.58
CA ILE A 158 -4.46 4.29 -17.37
C ILE A 158 -4.63 5.60 -18.18
N GLN A 159 -5.47 5.51 -19.23
CA GLN A 159 -6.52 6.50 -19.51
C GLN A 159 -7.89 5.83 -19.36
N GLY A 160 -8.86 6.60 -18.86
CA GLY A 160 -10.13 6.16 -18.29
C GLY A 160 -11.15 5.51 -19.23
N GLN A 161 -12.17 4.96 -18.58
CA GLN A 161 -13.34 4.28 -19.11
C GLN A 161 -14.02 4.98 -20.30
N ARG A 162 -14.24 4.27 -21.43
CA ARG A 162 -15.51 4.21 -22.20
C ARG A 162 -15.58 2.91 -23.03
N ARG A 163 -16.72 2.22 -22.96
CA ARG A 163 -17.23 1.14 -23.85
C ARG A 163 -16.38 -0.12 -24.07
N TRP A 164 -16.80 -1.21 -23.44
CA TRP A 164 -16.53 -2.57 -23.92
C TRP A 164 -17.42 -2.90 -25.13
N THR A 165 -16.97 -2.52 -26.32
CA THR A 165 -17.39 -3.16 -27.58
C THR A 165 -16.14 -3.36 -28.42
N GLY A 166 -15.67 -4.60 -28.55
CA GLY A 166 -14.54 -4.97 -29.42
C GLY A 166 -13.49 -5.81 -28.72
N CYS A 167 -13.76 -7.12 -28.63
CA CYS A 167 -12.75 -8.14 -28.35
C CYS A 167 -11.83 -8.31 -29.58
N PRO A 168 -10.49 -8.31 -29.45
CA PRO A 168 -9.61 -8.87 -30.46
C PRO A 168 -9.16 -10.28 -30.06
N ASP A 169 -9.49 -11.23 -30.92
CA ASP A 169 -9.39 -12.70 -30.86
C ASP A 169 -7.99 -13.35 -30.65
N ARG A 170 -7.05 -12.71 -29.94
CA ARG A 170 -5.65 -13.18 -29.92
C ARG A 170 -5.20 -14.00 -28.72
N PHE A 171 -6.09 -14.39 -27.80
CA PHE A 171 -5.73 -15.17 -26.61
C PHE A 171 -6.32 -16.61 -26.57
N ARG A 172 -6.86 -17.11 -27.70
CA ARG A 172 -7.56 -18.40 -27.76
C ARG A 172 -6.80 -19.55 -28.45
N ARG A 173 -5.46 -19.53 -28.50
CA ARG A 173 -4.68 -20.60 -29.17
C ARG A 173 -3.61 -21.34 -28.37
N GLU A 174 -3.43 -21.08 -27.07
CA GLU A 174 -2.42 -21.82 -26.27
C GLU A 174 -2.97 -22.76 -25.19
N SER A 175 -4.27 -23.05 -25.21
CA SER A 175 -4.90 -24.03 -24.30
C SER A 175 -5.25 -25.38 -24.96
N ARG A 176 -4.61 -25.74 -26.08
CA ARG A 176 -4.72 -27.07 -26.70
C ARG A 176 -3.36 -27.69 -27.00
N HIS A 177 -2.60 -28.02 -25.96
CA HIS A 177 -1.67 -29.15 -25.97
C HIS A 177 -1.18 -29.43 -24.54
N ARG A 178 -1.93 -30.27 -23.83
CA ARG A 178 -1.54 -31.13 -22.69
C ARG A 178 -2.82 -31.68 -22.05
N ARG A 179 -3.50 -32.58 -22.76
CA ARG A 179 -4.25 -33.65 -22.09
C ARG A 179 -3.38 -34.89 -22.25
N GLY A 180 -2.66 -35.23 -21.18
CA GLY A 180 -2.09 -36.56 -21.02
C GLY A 180 -3.25 -37.52 -20.79
N GLU A 181 -3.32 -38.54 -21.62
CA GLU A 181 -4.16 -39.72 -21.45
C GLU A 181 -3.70 -40.48 -20.19
N LEU A 182 -4.64 -40.84 -19.33
CA LEU A 182 -4.45 -41.83 -18.27
C LEU A 182 -5.22 -43.09 -18.70
N PRO A 183 -4.61 -44.28 -18.67
CA PRO A 183 -5.22 -45.50 -19.19
C PRO A 183 -6.29 -46.03 -18.22
N GLN A 184 -7.41 -46.46 -18.80
CA GLN A 184 -8.51 -47.10 -18.08
C GLN A 184 -8.12 -48.53 -17.65
N ARG A 185 -8.39 -48.84 -16.37
CA ARG A 185 -8.68 -50.18 -15.85
C ARG A 185 -9.80 -50.06 -14.84
#